data_AF-A0AAU9UGJ4-F1
#
_entry.id   AF-A0AAU9UGJ4-F1
#
_cell.length_a   1.000
_cell.length_b   1.000
_cell.length_c   1.000
_cell.angle_alpha   90.00
_cell.angle_beta   90.00
_cell.angle_gamma   90.00
#
_symmetry.space_group_name_H-M   'P 1'
#
loop_
_entity.id
_entity.type
_entity.pdbx_description
1 polymer ?
#
loop_
_entity_poly.entity_id
_entity_poly.type
_entity_poly.pdbx_seq_one_letter_code
_entity_poly.pdbx_strand_id
1 'polypeptide(L)'
;MRYLGLTPDGRWSFGPYFDQLAPRLQNAAAALGRLLHKVGGPDSPCRRLYAGIVRSMALYGAPLWVDALSAHNKALLRRPQRVIAVRVIRGYRTVSWTAASLLAGDPPWELQAEVLAKVYQFRSWQRANGERPSVDQVGRIRALAQRALIQWWTEDLGSPAGSVTVDAIRPHLRRWVNRRHGVLTFRLSQVLTGHGCFGKYLHQIARREATPACHECGAPIDSARHILEECTAWEPQRRALVAVIGGDLSLSHHIMPPRIRP
;
A
#
# COMPACT_ATOMS: atom_id res chain seq x y z
N MET A 1 -19.65 -1.81 -27.07
CA MET A 1 -20.40 -3.05 -26.78
C MET A 1 -20.03 -3.52 -25.37
N ARG A 2 -20.96 -4.11 -24.60
CA ARG A 2 -20.64 -4.71 -23.29
C ARG A 2 -20.46 -6.22 -23.45
N TYR A 3 -19.33 -6.77 -23.00
CA TYR A 3 -19.00 -8.19 -23.11
C TYR A 3 -18.41 -8.70 -21.80
N LEU A 4 -19.05 -9.71 -21.19
CA LEU A 4 -18.66 -10.28 -19.88
C LEU A 4 -18.42 -9.23 -18.78
N GLY A 5 -19.16 -8.11 -18.83
CA GLY A 5 -19.01 -7.01 -17.87
C GLY A 5 -17.92 -5.99 -18.19
N LEU A 6 -17.18 -6.15 -19.29
CA LEU A 6 -16.22 -5.19 -19.83
C LEU A 6 -16.86 -4.34 -20.94
N THR A 7 -16.34 -3.13 -21.15
CA THR A 7 -16.84 -2.19 -22.17
C THR A 7 -15.66 -1.68 -23.01
N PRO A 8 -15.11 -2.49 -23.95
CA PRO A 8 -14.10 -2.01 -24.88
C PRO A 8 -14.71 -1.05 -25.91
N ASP A 9 -13.92 -0.07 -26.36
CA ASP A 9 -14.25 0.77 -27.51
C ASP A 9 -13.84 0.11 -28.84
N GLY A 10 -14.13 0.79 -29.96
CA GLY A 10 -13.80 0.29 -31.31
C GLY A 10 -12.30 0.12 -31.60
N ARG A 11 -11.42 0.60 -30.72
CA ARG A 11 -9.96 0.49 -30.81
C ARG A 11 -9.38 -0.49 -29.78
N TRP A 12 -10.21 -1.30 -29.13
CA TRP A 12 -9.80 -2.16 -28.01
C TRP A 12 -9.20 -1.39 -26.83
N SER A 13 -9.61 -0.12 -26.66
CA SER A 13 -9.31 0.66 -25.47
C SER A 13 -10.38 0.41 -24.40
N PHE A 14 -9.98 0.55 -23.13
CA PHE A 14 -10.83 0.28 -21.97
C PHE A 14 -11.14 1.55 -21.15
N GLY A 15 -10.93 2.74 -21.72
CA GLY A 15 -11.22 4.02 -21.03
C GLY A 15 -12.64 4.07 -20.45
N PRO A 16 -13.69 3.88 -21.28
CA PRO A 16 -15.08 3.88 -20.81
C PRO A 16 -15.36 2.83 -19.73
N TYR A 17 -14.66 1.69 -19.76
CA TYR A 17 -14.75 0.68 -18.72
C TYR A 17 -14.20 1.19 -17.38
N PHE A 18 -13.03 1.83 -17.37
CA PHE A 18 -12.44 2.39 -16.14
C PHE A 18 -13.23 3.58 -15.59
N ASP A 19 -13.81 4.41 -16.45
CA ASP A 19 -14.68 5.52 -16.04
C ASP A 19 -15.90 5.03 -15.26
N GLN A 20 -16.46 3.89 -15.65
CA GLN A 20 -17.58 3.25 -14.94
C GLN A 20 -17.12 2.44 -13.72
N LEU A 21 -15.95 1.80 -13.80
CA LEU A 21 -15.42 0.95 -12.74
C LEU A 21 -14.95 1.79 -11.53
N ALA A 22 -14.24 2.89 -11.75
CA ALA A 22 -13.59 3.63 -10.68
C ALA A 22 -14.56 4.18 -9.62
N PRO A 23 -15.72 4.79 -9.96
CA PRO A 23 -16.72 5.19 -8.98
C PRO A 23 -17.27 4.00 -8.18
N ARG A 24 -17.50 2.85 -8.83
CA ARG A 24 -17.98 1.64 -8.16
C ARG A 24 -16.96 1.10 -7.15
N LEU A 25 -15.69 1.09 -7.51
CA LEU A 25 -14.60 0.70 -6.61
C LEU A 25 -14.47 1.67 -5.43
N GLN A 26 -14.59 2.98 -5.67
CA GLN A 26 -14.55 3.98 -4.61
C GLN A 26 -15.72 3.81 -3.65
N ASN A 27 -16.93 3.58 -4.15
CA ASN A 27 -18.12 3.35 -3.33
C ASN A 27 -17.97 2.07 -2.49
N ALA A 28 -17.48 0.97 -3.08
CA ALA A 28 -17.21 -0.26 -2.35
C ALA A 28 -16.14 -0.05 -1.26
N ALA A 29 -15.02 0.59 -1.61
CA ALA A 29 -13.95 0.88 -0.66
C ALA A 29 -14.40 1.83 0.48
N ALA A 30 -15.25 2.81 0.18
CA ALA A 30 -15.81 3.72 1.16
C ALA A 30 -16.80 3.00 2.09
N ALA A 31 -17.70 2.18 1.54
CA ALA A 31 -18.67 1.41 2.31
C ALA A 31 -17.99 0.43 3.27
N LEU A 32 -17.04 -0.35 2.76
CA LEU A 32 -16.22 -1.25 3.59
C LEU A 32 -15.36 -0.46 4.59
N GLY A 33 -14.85 0.70 4.18
CA GLY A 33 -14.05 1.58 5.01
C GLY A 33 -14.79 2.12 6.24
N ARG A 34 -16.13 2.19 6.22
CA ARG A 34 -16.94 2.55 7.39
C ARG A 34 -16.88 1.51 8.50
N LEU A 35 -16.67 0.24 8.17
CA LEU A 35 -16.51 -0.84 9.16
C LEU A 35 -15.09 -0.87 9.76
N LEU A 36 -14.14 -0.17 9.13
CA LEU A 36 -12.71 -0.27 9.43
C LEU A 36 -12.19 0.93 10.23
N HIS A 37 -12.79 1.18 11.41
CA HIS A 37 -12.41 2.27 12.32
C HIS A 37 -10.92 2.24 12.66
N LYS A 38 -10.24 3.39 12.76
CA LYS A 38 -8.79 3.43 12.98
C LYS A 38 -8.38 2.92 14.36
N VAL A 39 -9.20 3.20 15.38
CA VAL A 39 -9.04 2.81 16.78
C VAL A 39 -10.25 1.95 17.18
N GLY A 40 -10.02 0.87 17.91
CA GLY A 40 -11.08 -0.03 18.37
C GLY A 40 -11.81 -0.81 17.27
N GLY A 41 -11.38 -0.70 16.01
CA GLY A 41 -11.97 -1.43 14.88
C GLY A 41 -11.34 -2.79 14.62
N PRO A 42 -11.75 -3.47 13.54
CA PRO A 42 -11.29 -4.81 13.19
C PRO A 42 -9.76 -4.94 13.07
N ASP A 43 -9.31 -6.17 13.28
CA ASP A 43 -7.91 -6.58 13.22
C ASP A 43 -7.33 -6.54 11.78
N SER A 44 -6.06 -6.93 11.63
CA SER A 44 -5.39 -6.87 10.33
C SER A 44 -5.91 -7.90 9.32
N PRO A 45 -6.16 -9.18 9.68
CA PRO A 45 -6.84 -10.14 8.80
C PRO A 45 -8.14 -9.60 8.18
N CYS A 46 -9.04 -9.05 8.98
CA CYS A 46 -10.32 -8.50 8.48
C CYS A 46 -10.10 -7.35 7.48
N ARG A 47 -9.16 -6.44 7.77
CA ARG A 47 -8.81 -5.35 6.85
C ARG A 47 -8.25 -5.85 5.52
N ARG A 48 -7.37 -6.85 5.56
CA ARG A 48 -6.79 -7.44 4.35
C ARG A 48 -7.84 -8.17 3.51
N LEU A 49 -8.83 -8.80 4.16
CA LEU A 49 -9.96 -9.41 3.48
C LEU A 49 -10.74 -8.37 2.66
N TYR A 50 -11.14 -7.25 3.27
CA TYR A 50 -11.87 -6.19 2.57
C TYR A 50 -11.03 -5.51 1.48
N ALA A 51 -9.72 -5.33 1.69
CA ALA A 51 -8.82 -4.92 0.61
C ALA A 51 -8.79 -5.92 -0.53
N GLY A 52 -8.79 -7.22 -0.22
CA GLY A 52 -8.90 -8.29 -1.21
C GLY A 52 -10.16 -8.21 -2.05
N ILE A 53 -11.32 -7.91 -1.45
CA ILE A 53 -12.59 -7.75 -2.18
C ILE A 53 -12.49 -6.62 -3.22
N VAL A 54 -12.06 -5.42 -2.81
CA VAL A 54 -11.95 -4.27 -3.72
C VAL A 54 -10.93 -4.55 -4.82
N ARG A 55 -9.80 -5.18 -4.47
CA ARG A 55 -8.78 -5.59 -5.45
C ARG A 55 -9.33 -6.62 -6.46
N SER A 56 -10.08 -7.62 -6.01
CA SER A 56 -10.72 -8.59 -6.90
C SER A 56 -11.71 -7.95 -7.86
N MET A 57 -12.47 -6.94 -7.41
CA MET A 57 -13.33 -6.15 -8.29
C MET A 57 -12.51 -5.37 -9.33
N ALA A 58 -11.40 -4.76 -8.91
CA ALA A 58 -10.56 -3.96 -9.78
C ALA A 58 -9.80 -4.77 -10.84
N LEU A 59 -9.38 -5.99 -10.48
CA LEU A 59 -8.59 -6.87 -11.33
C LEU A 59 -9.45 -7.84 -12.16
N TYR A 60 -10.78 -7.69 -12.12
CA TYR A 60 -11.66 -8.47 -12.97
C TYR A 60 -11.34 -8.18 -14.44
N GLY A 61 -11.15 -9.25 -15.22
CA GLY A 61 -10.78 -9.14 -16.63
C GLY A 61 -9.38 -8.58 -16.90
N ALA A 62 -8.50 -8.49 -15.88
CA ALA A 62 -7.14 -7.94 -16.02
C ALA A 62 -6.36 -8.40 -17.26
N PRO A 63 -6.33 -9.70 -17.62
CA PRO A 63 -5.62 -10.16 -18.81
C PRO A 63 -6.09 -9.55 -20.13
N LEU A 64 -7.30 -8.99 -20.18
CA LEU A 64 -7.88 -8.42 -21.39
C LEU A 64 -7.56 -6.93 -21.56
N TRP A 65 -7.34 -6.21 -20.47
CA TRP A 65 -7.16 -4.76 -20.50
C TRP A 65 -5.77 -4.28 -20.11
N VAL A 66 -4.91 -5.13 -19.54
CA VAL A 66 -3.62 -4.69 -18.98
C VAL A 66 -2.72 -4.01 -20.02
N ASP A 67 -2.65 -4.58 -21.23
CA ASP A 67 -1.83 -4.07 -22.33
C ASP A 67 -2.37 -2.72 -22.88
N ALA A 68 -3.62 -2.38 -22.56
CA ALA A 68 -4.29 -1.15 -22.97
C ALA A 68 -4.35 -0.10 -21.84
N LEU A 69 -3.58 -0.27 -20.76
CA LEU A 69 -3.53 0.71 -19.66
C LEU A 69 -2.84 2.01 -20.08
N SER A 70 -3.63 3.08 -20.21
CA SER A 70 -3.12 4.45 -20.28
C SER A 70 -2.74 4.99 -18.90
N ALA A 71 -1.99 6.10 -18.86
CA ALA A 71 -1.71 6.83 -17.62
C ALA A 71 -2.99 7.26 -16.89
N HIS A 72 -4.03 7.62 -17.64
CA HIS A 72 -5.35 7.95 -17.12
C HIS A 72 -6.00 6.75 -16.41
N ASN A 73 -6.02 5.57 -17.06
CA ASN A 73 -6.61 4.36 -16.51
C ASN A 73 -5.87 3.90 -15.24
N LYS A 74 -4.53 4.01 -15.23
CA LYS A 74 -3.73 3.77 -14.02
C LYS A 74 -4.14 4.70 -12.89
N ALA A 75 -4.32 5.99 -13.13
CA ALA A 75 -4.78 6.93 -12.10
C ALA A 75 -6.17 6.57 -11.55
N LEU A 76 -7.08 6.10 -12.40
CA LEU A 76 -8.41 5.63 -12.01
C LEU A 76 -8.38 4.37 -11.13
N LEU A 77 -7.37 3.50 -11.27
CA LEU A 77 -7.13 2.34 -10.39
C LEU A 77 -6.47 2.73 -9.06
N ARG A 78 -5.49 3.65 -9.10
CA ARG A 78 -4.73 4.07 -7.92
C ARG A 78 -5.60 4.77 -6.86
N ARG A 79 -6.62 5.52 -7.29
CA ARG A 79 -7.56 6.23 -6.39
C ARG A 79 -8.30 5.28 -5.43
N PRO A 80 -9.08 4.29 -5.87
CA PRO A 80 -9.75 3.34 -4.99
C PRO A 80 -8.76 2.45 -4.21
N GLN A 81 -7.62 2.08 -4.80
CA GLN A 81 -6.57 1.36 -4.08
C GLN A 81 -6.09 2.17 -2.86
N ARG A 82 -5.85 3.47 -3.03
CA ARG A 82 -5.47 4.35 -1.93
C ARG A 82 -6.52 4.38 -0.84
N VAL A 83 -7.80 4.48 -1.19
CA VAL A 83 -8.91 4.54 -0.21
C VAL A 83 -8.87 3.31 0.69
N ILE A 84 -8.76 2.11 0.12
CA ILE A 84 -8.76 0.88 0.91
C ILE A 84 -7.42 0.64 1.61
N ALA A 85 -6.29 0.98 0.99
CA ALA A 85 -4.96 0.87 1.59
C ALA A 85 -4.82 1.75 2.85
N VAL A 86 -5.33 3.00 2.82
CA VAL A 86 -5.39 3.87 4.01
C VAL A 86 -6.15 3.20 5.16
N ARG A 87 -7.21 2.44 4.87
CA ARG A 87 -7.96 1.68 5.90
C ARG A 87 -7.18 0.47 6.41
N VAL A 88 -6.45 -0.22 5.54
CA VAL A 88 -5.56 -1.34 5.94
C VAL A 88 -4.51 -0.86 6.92
N ILE A 89 -3.88 0.28 6.65
CA ILE A 89 -2.84 0.84 7.51
C ILE A 89 -3.40 1.69 8.66
N ARG A 90 -4.72 1.82 8.82
CA ARG A 90 -5.34 2.72 9.82
C ARG A 90 -4.87 4.18 9.70
N GLY A 91 -4.45 4.62 8.52
CA GLY A 91 -3.79 5.91 8.29
C GLY A 91 -4.75 7.09 8.21
N TYR A 92 -4.18 8.29 8.13
CA TYR A 92 -4.96 9.50 7.82
C TYR A 92 -5.33 9.56 6.33
N ARG A 93 -6.46 10.20 6.03
CA ARG A 93 -6.97 10.36 4.65
C ARG A 93 -6.07 11.19 3.74
N THR A 94 -5.04 11.82 4.30
CA THR A 94 -4.06 12.68 3.62
C THR A 94 -2.82 11.91 3.19
N VAL A 95 -2.61 10.67 3.66
CA VAL A 95 -1.49 9.83 3.26
C VAL A 95 -1.54 9.60 1.74
N SER A 96 -0.40 9.72 1.05
CA SER A 96 -0.33 9.55 -0.42
C SER A 96 -0.67 8.12 -0.85
N TRP A 97 -0.98 7.90 -2.13
CA TRP A 97 -1.19 6.55 -2.65
C TRP A 97 0.07 5.69 -2.45
N THR A 98 1.23 6.20 -2.83
CA THR A 98 2.52 5.50 -2.73
C THR A 98 2.82 5.03 -1.30
N ALA A 99 2.69 5.92 -0.31
CA ALA A 99 2.94 5.55 1.08
C ALA A 99 1.87 4.57 1.60
N ALA A 100 0.60 4.74 1.23
CA ALA A 100 -0.48 3.87 1.68
C ALA A 100 -0.36 2.44 1.12
N SER A 101 -0.12 2.28 -0.18
CA SER A 101 0.03 0.97 -0.83
C SER A 101 1.28 0.25 -0.34
N LEU A 102 2.39 0.98 -0.18
CA LEU A 102 3.65 0.47 0.35
C LEU A 102 3.49 -0.05 1.78
N LEU A 103 2.95 0.77 2.69
CA LEU A 103 2.73 0.37 4.09
C LEU A 103 1.73 -0.79 4.21
N ALA A 104 0.69 -0.80 3.37
CA ALA A 104 -0.27 -1.90 3.31
C ALA A 104 0.36 -3.21 2.82
N GLY A 105 1.50 -3.13 2.11
CA GLY A 105 2.06 -4.27 1.40
C GLY A 105 1.18 -4.72 0.23
N ASP A 106 0.43 -3.78 -0.38
CA ASP A 106 -0.44 -4.05 -1.53
C ASP A 106 0.18 -3.39 -2.78
N PRO A 107 0.85 -4.16 -3.65
CA PRO A 107 1.46 -3.62 -4.85
C PRO A 107 0.47 -2.87 -5.75
N PRO A 108 0.93 -1.91 -6.58
CA PRO A 108 0.10 -1.26 -7.59
C PRO A 108 -0.76 -2.27 -8.36
N TRP A 109 -2.06 -2.02 -8.47
CA TRP A 109 -2.98 -2.96 -9.10
C TRP A 109 -2.65 -3.18 -10.58
N GLU A 110 -2.11 -2.18 -11.27
CA GLU A 110 -1.59 -2.33 -12.62
C GLU A 110 -0.48 -3.40 -12.71
N LEU A 111 0.43 -3.48 -11.73
CA LEU A 111 1.46 -4.52 -11.72
C LEU A 111 0.88 -5.89 -11.34
N GLN A 112 -0.13 -5.93 -10.45
CA GLN A 112 -0.83 -7.17 -10.14
C GLN A 112 -1.63 -7.70 -11.35
N ALA A 113 -2.16 -6.80 -12.19
CA ALA A 113 -2.83 -7.15 -13.44
C ALA A 113 -1.87 -7.86 -14.41
N GLU A 114 -0.62 -7.40 -14.51
CA GLU A 114 0.42 -8.05 -15.32
C GLU A 114 0.66 -9.49 -14.85
N VAL A 115 0.75 -9.71 -13.53
CA VAL A 115 0.89 -11.08 -12.97
C VAL A 115 -0.27 -11.98 -13.39
N LEU A 116 -1.51 -11.45 -13.36
CA LEU A 116 -2.69 -12.19 -13.79
C LEU A 116 -2.66 -12.47 -15.29
N ALA A 117 -2.22 -11.51 -16.10
CA ALA A 117 -2.11 -11.65 -17.55
C ALA A 117 -1.08 -12.72 -17.94
N LYS A 118 0.10 -12.74 -17.30
CA LYS A 118 1.11 -13.79 -17.54
C LYS A 118 0.59 -15.18 -17.23
N VAL A 119 -0.12 -15.35 -16.11
CA VAL A 119 -0.72 -16.64 -15.74
C VAL A 119 -1.83 -17.04 -16.72
N TYR A 120 -2.63 -16.07 -17.17
CA TYR A 120 -3.70 -16.29 -18.15
C TYR A 120 -3.13 -16.71 -19.51
N GLN A 121 -2.17 -15.97 -20.04
CA GLN A 121 -1.49 -16.24 -21.31
C GLN A 121 -0.87 -17.64 -21.31
N PHE A 122 -0.15 -18.01 -20.23
CA PHE A 122 0.41 -19.36 -20.09
C PHE A 122 -0.67 -20.44 -20.15
N ARG A 123 -1.77 -20.28 -19.41
CA ARG A 123 -2.88 -21.24 -19.42
C ARG A 123 -3.57 -21.32 -20.79
N SER A 124 -3.73 -20.17 -21.45
CA SER A 124 -4.35 -20.10 -22.78
C SER A 124 -3.50 -20.80 -23.82
N TRP A 125 -2.19 -20.57 -23.81
CA TRP A 125 -1.24 -21.23 -24.71
C TRP A 125 -1.22 -22.75 -24.49
N GLN A 126 -1.17 -23.21 -23.25
CA GLN A 126 -1.20 -24.65 -22.95
C GLN A 126 -2.48 -25.32 -23.48
N ARG A 127 -3.64 -24.71 -23.25
CA ARG A 127 -4.92 -25.23 -23.73
C ARG A 127 -5.02 -25.25 -25.26
N ALA A 128 -4.47 -24.25 -25.94
CA ALA A 128 -4.41 -24.21 -27.39
C ALA A 128 -3.58 -25.38 -27.97
N ASN A 129 -2.62 -25.89 -27.20
CA ASN A 129 -1.83 -27.07 -27.55
C ASN A 129 -2.43 -28.39 -27.01
N GLY A 130 -3.67 -28.36 -26.51
CA GLY A 130 -4.33 -29.56 -25.96
C GLY A 130 -3.85 -29.97 -24.56
N GLU A 131 -3.00 -29.18 -23.92
CA GLU A 131 -2.45 -29.46 -22.60
C GLU A 131 -3.24 -28.78 -21.47
N ARG A 132 -3.30 -29.44 -20.31
CA ARG A 132 -3.82 -28.86 -19.07
C ARG A 132 -2.66 -28.62 -18.10
N PRO A 133 -2.30 -27.37 -17.81
CA PRO A 133 -1.16 -27.11 -16.93
C PRO A 133 -1.47 -27.55 -15.50
N SER A 134 -0.49 -28.19 -14.87
CA SER A 134 -0.52 -28.57 -13.46
C SER A 134 -0.55 -27.33 -12.54
N VAL A 135 -1.00 -27.54 -11.31
CA VAL A 135 -0.99 -26.50 -10.26
C VAL A 135 0.43 -25.97 -10.05
N ASP A 136 1.45 -26.83 -10.09
CA ASP A 136 2.85 -26.45 -9.87
C ASP A 136 3.44 -25.64 -11.02
N GLN A 137 3.10 -25.98 -12.27
CA GLN A 137 3.49 -25.15 -13.42
C GLN A 137 2.89 -23.74 -13.31
N VAL A 138 1.58 -23.65 -13.02
CA VAL A 138 0.92 -22.35 -12.80
C VAL A 138 1.55 -21.59 -11.62
N GLY A 139 1.86 -22.31 -10.53
CA GLY A 139 2.52 -21.76 -9.35
C GLY A 139 3.90 -21.17 -9.67
N ARG A 140 4.71 -21.86 -10.47
CA ARG A 140 6.03 -21.39 -10.93
C ARG A 140 5.93 -20.13 -11.77
N ILE A 141 5.00 -20.10 -12.74
CA ILE A 141 4.77 -18.91 -13.58
C ILE A 141 4.32 -17.72 -12.73
N ARG A 142 3.37 -17.95 -11.80
CA ARG A 142 2.93 -16.91 -10.87
C ARG A 142 4.06 -16.38 -10.00
N ALA A 143 4.89 -17.26 -9.44
CA ALA A 143 6.01 -16.87 -8.59
C ALA A 143 7.06 -16.06 -9.37
N LEU A 144 7.35 -16.44 -10.62
CA LEU A 144 8.25 -15.69 -11.49
C LEU A 144 7.70 -14.29 -11.77
N ALA A 145 6.42 -14.19 -12.16
CA ALA A 145 5.77 -12.90 -12.40
C ALA A 145 5.69 -12.03 -11.14
N GLN A 146 5.47 -12.62 -9.96
CA GLN A 146 5.52 -11.90 -8.68
C GLN A 146 6.91 -11.36 -8.35
N ARG A 147 7.98 -12.10 -8.66
CA ARG A 147 9.36 -11.59 -8.50
C ARG A 147 9.62 -10.40 -9.39
N ALA A 148 9.21 -10.48 -10.66
CA ALA A 148 9.30 -9.36 -11.60
C ALA A 148 8.52 -8.15 -11.08
N LEU A 149 7.28 -8.34 -10.62
CA LEU A 149 6.48 -7.28 -10.01
C LEU A 149 7.21 -6.56 -8.87
N ILE A 150 7.83 -7.31 -7.95
CA ILE A 150 8.55 -6.71 -6.82
C ILE A 150 9.78 -5.93 -7.29
N GLN A 151 10.51 -6.44 -8.28
CA GLN A 151 11.65 -5.75 -8.87
C GLN A 151 11.22 -4.41 -9.49
N TRP A 152 10.26 -4.45 -10.42
CA TRP A 152 9.72 -3.25 -11.06
C TRP A 152 9.18 -2.24 -10.06
N TRP A 153 8.46 -2.71 -9.03
CA TRP A 153 7.94 -1.81 -8.00
C TRP A 153 9.07 -1.18 -7.17
N THR A 154 10.17 -1.90 -6.92
CA THR A 154 11.33 -1.35 -6.22
C THR A 154 11.98 -0.22 -7.03
N GLU A 155 12.08 -0.40 -8.36
CA GLU A 155 12.63 0.59 -9.29
C GLU A 155 11.73 1.84 -9.39
N ASP A 156 10.41 1.66 -9.51
CA ASP A 156 9.43 2.76 -9.55
C ASP A 156 9.45 3.62 -8.27
N LEU A 157 9.69 2.98 -7.11
CA LEU A 157 9.87 3.67 -5.82
C LEU A 157 11.21 4.44 -5.69
N GLY A 158 12.12 4.31 -6.65
CA GLY A 158 13.42 4.99 -6.66
C GLY A 158 13.39 6.45 -7.16
N SER A 159 12.23 6.97 -7.55
CA SER A 159 12.09 8.35 -8.05
C SER A 159 12.46 9.40 -6.98
N PRO A 160 13.08 10.55 -7.34
CA PRO A 160 13.76 11.47 -6.41
C PRO A 160 12.91 12.13 -5.31
N ALA A 161 11.58 12.00 -5.35
CA ALA A 161 10.65 12.58 -4.39
C ALA A 161 10.18 11.58 -3.30
N GLY A 162 11.04 10.63 -2.94
CA GLY A 162 10.74 9.60 -1.94
C GLY A 162 10.45 10.20 -0.56
N SER A 163 9.40 9.70 0.12
CA SER A 163 9.24 9.98 1.55
C SER A 163 10.20 9.12 2.36
N VAL A 164 10.53 9.53 3.58
CA VAL A 164 11.35 8.74 4.53
C VAL A 164 10.84 7.29 4.64
N THR A 165 9.52 7.10 4.62
CA THR A 165 8.87 5.79 4.59
C THR A 165 9.28 4.94 3.38
N VAL A 166 9.36 5.55 2.20
CA VAL A 166 9.73 4.87 0.95
C VAL A 166 11.19 4.45 1.02
N ASP A 167 12.08 5.36 1.40
CA ASP A 167 13.52 5.07 1.44
C ASP A 167 13.86 3.95 2.44
N ALA A 168 13.12 3.88 3.54
CA ALA A 168 13.33 2.87 4.55
C ALA A 168 12.68 1.50 4.24
N ILE A 169 11.58 1.44 3.47
CA ILE A 169 10.96 0.16 3.06
C ILE A 169 11.57 -0.38 1.76
N ARG A 170 11.91 0.47 0.80
CA ARG A 170 12.33 0.09 -0.56
C ARG A 170 13.44 -0.99 -0.57
N PRO A 171 14.54 -0.88 0.20
CA PRO A 171 15.59 -1.91 0.23
C PRO A 171 15.11 -3.28 0.73
N HIS A 172 13.98 -3.33 1.43
CA HIS A 172 13.41 -4.52 2.05
C HIS A 172 12.03 -4.88 1.49
N LEU A 173 11.63 -4.32 0.34
CA LEU A 173 10.28 -4.40 -0.19
C LEU A 173 9.75 -5.84 -0.26
N ARG A 174 10.56 -6.78 -0.76
CA ARG A 174 10.18 -8.19 -0.84
C ARG A 174 9.85 -8.77 0.53
N ARG A 175 10.66 -8.50 1.55
CA ARG A 175 10.45 -9.01 2.91
C ARG A 175 9.24 -8.31 3.55
N TRP A 176 9.07 -7.02 3.29
CA TRP A 176 7.95 -6.22 3.78
C TRP A 176 6.61 -6.72 3.24
N VAL A 177 6.49 -6.97 1.94
CA VAL A 177 5.25 -7.47 1.31
C VAL A 177 4.90 -8.89 1.81
N ASN A 178 5.92 -9.72 2.07
CA ASN A 178 5.74 -11.11 2.50
C ASN A 178 5.74 -11.32 4.02
N ARG A 179 5.71 -10.24 4.81
CA ARG A 179 5.81 -10.32 6.27
C ARG A 179 4.57 -10.99 6.88
N ARG A 180 4.79 -11.88 7.86
CA ARG A 180 3.72 -12.54 8.63
C ARG A 180 3.34 -11.79 9.91
N HIS A 181 4.24 -10.96 10.41
CA HIS A 181 4.11 -10.14 11.61
C HIS A 181 4.28 -8.64 11.27
N GLY A 182 4.20 -7.76 12.26
CA GLY A 182 4.32 -6.31 12.06
C GLY A 182 3.03 -5.68 11.57
N VAL A 183 1.93 -5.95 12.27
CA VAL A 183 0.65 -5.29 12.01
C VAL A 183 0.78 -3.81 12.33
N LEU A 184 0.45 -2.96 11.37
CA LEU A 184 0.43 -1.52 11.57
C LEU A 184 -0.71 -1.11 12.52
N THR A 185 -0.34 -0.58 13.68
CA THR A 185 -1.28 0.06 14.61
C THR A 185 -1.58 1.48 14.13
N PHE A 186 -2.65 2.08 14.66
CA PHE A 186 -2.96 3.49 14.35
C PHE A 186 -1.78 4.41 14.65
N ARG A 187 -1.13 4.24 15.80
CA ARG A 187 0.01 5.06 16.23
C ARG A 187 1.25 4.80 15.38
N LEU A 188 1.58 3.53 15.09
CA LEU A 188 2.72 3.19 14.25
C LEU A 188 2.57 3.77 12.84
N SER A 189 1.37 3.75 12.27
CA SER A 189 1.13 4.36 10.96
C SER A 189 1.30 5.88 10.97
N GLN A 190 0.97 6.57 12.06
CA GLN A 190 1.24 8.00 12.17
C GLN A 190 2.75 8.24 12.16
N VAL A 191 3.51 7.51 12.97
CA VAL A 191 4.97 7.59 13.03
C VAL A 191 5.59 7.36 11.65
N LEU A 192 5.20 6.28 10.97
CA LEU A 192 5.76 5.91 9.66
C LEU A 192 5.38 6.88 8.53
N THR A 193 4.27 7.59 8.66
CA THR A 193 3.81 8.53 7.61
C THR A 193 4.13 9.98 7.93
N GLY A 194 4.36 10.33 9.20
CA GLY A 194 4.33 11.71 9.68
C GLY A 194 2.93 12.35 9.67
N HIS A 195 1.87 11.59 9.35
CA HIS A 195 0.50 12.09 9.28
C HIS A 195 -0.27 11.67 10.53
N GLY A 196 -0.50 12.62 11.44
CA GLY A 196 -0.97 12.26 12.78
C GLY A 196 -1.18 13.44 13.71
N CYS A 197 -1.08 13.18 15.00
CA CYS A 197 -1.11 14.18 16.07
C CYS A 197 0.23 14.91 16.26
N PHE A 198 0.94 15.21 15.17
CA PHE A 198 2.18 15.99 15.22
C PHE A 198 1.88 17.45 14.88
N GLY A 199 2.41 18.40 15.66
CA GLY A 199 2.23 19.84 15.44
C GLY A 199 2.54 20.27 14.00
N LYS A 200 3.64 19.77 13.39
CA LYS A 200 3.95 20.01 11.97
C LYS A 200 2.79 19.63 11.05
N TYR A 201 2.22 18.45 11.23
CA TYR A 201 1.09 17.98 10.42
C TYR A 201 -0.18 18.79 10.72
N LEU A 202 -0.48 19.03 11.99
CA LEU A 202 -1.68 19.73 12.42
C LEU A 202 -1.70 21.18 11.94
N HIS A 203 -0.54 21.84 11.90
CA HIS A 203 -0.36 23.19 11.39
C HIS A 203 -0.36 23.27 9.86
N GLN A 204 0.44 22.43 9.18
CA GLN A 204 0.67 22.58 7.73
C GLN A 204 -0.40 21.91 6.88
N ILE A 205 -0.92 20.76 7.31
CA ILE A 205 -1.81 19.92 6.49
C ILE A 205 -3.23 19.93 7.05
N ALA A 206 -3.40 19.71 8.36
CA ALA A 206 -4.73 19.66 8.96
C ALA A 206 -5.35 21.06 9.17
N ARG A 207 -4.52 22.11 9.23
CA ARG A 207 -4.91 23.50 9.52
C ARG A 207 -5.72 23.62 10.82
N ARG A 208 -5.28 22.90 11.86
CA ARG A 208 -5.94 22.86 13.19
C ARG A 208 -5.14 23.54 14.29
N GLU A 209 -3.87 23.83 14.06
CA GLU A 209 -2.99 24.48 15.03
C GLU A 209 -2.32 25.72 14.43
N ALA A 210 -2.12 26.74 15.26
CA ALA A 210 -1.51 28.00 14.85
C ALA A 210 0.00 27.86 14.60
N THR A 211 0.67 26.92 15.24
CA THR A 211 2.12 26.71 15.12
C THR A 211 2.43 25.23 14.95
N PRO A 212 3.60 24.87 14.37
CA PRO A 212 4.05 23.49 14.26
C PRO A 212 4.78 22.98 15.51
N ALA A 213 4.81 23.75 16.61
CA ALA A 213 5.65 23.47 17.77
C ALA A 213 5.19 22.25 18.57
N CYS A 214 6.12 21.64 19.29
CA CYS A 214 5.84 20.52 20.20
C CYS A 214 5.23 21.04 21.49
N HIS A 215 4.02 20.59 21.80
CA HIS A 215 3.34 20.91 23.05
C HIS A 215 4.04 20.34 24.29
N GLU A 216 4.84 19.29 24.11
CA GLU A 216 5.47 18.57 25.23
C GLU A 216 6.81 19.17 25.66
N CYS A 217 7.64 19.59 24.70
CA CYS A 217 9.00 20.10 25.00
C CYS A 217 9.29 21.49 24.42
N GLY A 218 8.33 22.14 23.76
CA GLY A 218 8.47 23.48 23.19
C GLY A 218 9.35 23.57 21.94
N ALA A 219 9.82 22.45 21.38
CA ALA A 219 10.61 22.47 20.15
C ALA A 219 9.82 23.09 18.99
N PRO A 220 10.46 23.85 18.08
CA PRO A 220 9.75 24.62 17.05
C PRO A 220 9.02 23.76 16.02
N ILE A 221 9.40 22.48 15.87
CA ILE A 221 8.80 21.56 14.90
C ILE A 221 8.54 20.21 15.56
N ASP A 222 7.27 19.90 15.81
CA ASP A 222 6.82 18.59 16.23
C ASP A 222 6.58 17.68 15.03
N SER A 223 7.41 16.65 14.91
CA SER A 223 7.33 15.65 13.85
C SER A 223 7.55 14.26 14.41
N ALA A 224 7.19 13.22 13.65
CA ALA A 224 7.51 11.84 14.02
C ALA A 224 9.00 11.65 14.34
N ARG A 225 9.88 12.28 13.54
CA ARG A 225 11.33 12.28 13.76
C ARG A 225 11.69 12.93 15.09
N HIS A 226 11.16 14.12 15.36
CA HIS A 226 11.38 14.82 16.62
C HIS A 226 11.01 13.94 17.83
N ILE A 227 9.83 13.30 17.82
CA ILE A 227 9.42 12.41 18.90
C ILE A 227 10.35 11.18 19.02
N LEU A 228 10.77 10.60 17.90
CA LEU A 228 11.61 9.40 17.86
C LEU A 228 13.10 9.65 18.13
N GLU A 229 13.62 10.86 17.98
CA GLU A 229 15.06 11.12 18.04
C GLU A 229 15.43 12.19 19.08
N GLU A 230 14.58 13.20 19.32
CA GLU A 230 15.01 14.45 19.95
C GLU A 230 14.19 14.86 21.19
N CYS A 231 12.89 14.59 21.21
CA CYS A 231 11.97 15.19 22.17
C CYS A 231 12.28 14.77 23.61
N THR A 232 12.67 15.69 24.49
CA THR A 232 13.07 15.38 25.86
C THR A 232 11.94 14.73 26.68
N ALA A 233 10.69 15.14 26.44
CA ALA A 233 9.51 14.57 27.11
C ALA A 233 9.31 13.06 26.84
N TRP A 234 9.75 12.56 25.68
CA TRP A 234 9.60 11.16 25.27
C TRP A 234 10.87 10.32 25.47
N GLU A 235 11.90 10.87 26.09
CA GLU A 235 13.18 10.18 26.30
C GLU A 235 13.04 8.86 27.09
N PRO A 236 12.25 8.77 28.19
CA PRO A 236 12.08 7.51 28.91
C PRO A 236 11.50 6.39 28.02
N GLN A 237 10.48 6.72 27.22
CA GLN A 237 9.81 5.78 26.32
C GLN A 237 10.72 5.39 25.16
N ARG A 238 11.51 6.33 24.63
CA ARG A 238 12.54 6.03 23.62
C ARG A 238 13.59 5.08 24.15
N ARG A 239 14.13 5.32 25.35
CA ARG A 239 15.11 4.42 25.98
C ARG A 239 14.54 3.01 26.19
N ALA A 240 13.29 2.92 26.65
CA ALA A 240 12.59 1.64 26.78
C ALA A 240 12.43 0.93 25.42
N LEU A 241 12.09 1.67 24.36
CA LEU A 241 11.97 1.12 23.01
C LEU A 241 13.33 0.63 22.48
N VAL A 242 14.39 1.44 22.60
CA VAL A 242 15.76 1.09 22.20
C VAL A 242 16.25 -0.16 22.93
N ALA A 243 15.96 -0.30 24.22
CA ALA A 243 16.32 -1.48 25.00
C ALA A 243 15.69 -2.77 24.47
N VAL A 244 14.50 -2.69 23.86
CA VAL A 244 13.80 -3.84 23.27
C VAL A 244 14.29 -4.14 21.85
N ILE A 245 14.44 -3.11 21.01
CA ILE A 245 14.70 -3.32 19.58
C ILE A 245 16.19 -3.36 19.22
N GLY A 246 17.05 -2.78 20.06
CA GLY A 246 18.47 -2.55 19.83
C GLY A 246 18.75 -1.49 18.75
N GLY A 247 19.68 -0.57 19.00
CA GLY A 247 20.14 0.42 17.99
C GLY A 247 19.49 1.82 18.06
N ASP A 248 19.69 2.61 17.01
CA ASP A 248 19.22 4.00 16.83
C ASP A 248 17.86 4.06 16.14
N LEU A 249 16.86 4.74 16.72
CA LEU A 249 15.46 4.84 16.27
C LEU A 249 15.24 5.51 14.90
N SER A 250 16.30 5.82 14.15
CA SER A 250 16.20 6.36 12.80
C SER A 250 15.28 5.49 11.94
N LEU A 251 14.31 6.13 11.29
CA LEU A 251 13.33 5.43 10.44
C LEU A 251 14.00 4.63 9.31
N SER A 252 15.20 5.02 8.89
CA SER A 252 16.04 4.30 7.92
C SER A 252 16.59 2.96 8.41
N HIS A 253 16.75 2.73 9.72
CA HIS A 253 17.36 1.51 10.26
C HIS A 253 16.37 0.43 10.73
N HIS A 254 15.12 0.76 11.08
CA HIS A 254 14.25 -0.16 11.86
C HIS A 254 12.91 -0.56 11.27
N ILE A 255 12.68 -0.34 9.97
CA ILE A 255 11.42 -0.76 9.33
C ILE A 255 11.21 -2.29 9.36
N MET A 256 12.26 -3.10 9.55
CA MET A 256 12.09 -4.52 9.86
C MET A 256 12.90 -4.89 11.10
N PRO A 257 12.27 -5.11 12.27
CA PRO A 257 13.03 -5.65 13.39
C PRO A 257 13.68 -6.98 12.96
N PRO A 258 14.93 -7.26 13.39
CA PRO A 258 15.47 -8.62 13.32
C PRO A 258 14.46 -9.55 13.99
N ARG A 259 14.35 -10.80 13.50
CA ARG A 259 13.51 -11.80 14.17
C ARG A 259 13.86 -11.76 15.64
N ILE A 260 12.91 -11.40 16.50
CA ILE A 260 13.01 -11.74 17.92
C ILE A 260 13.10 -13.27 17.90
N ARG A 261 14.31 -13.79 18.18
CA ARG A 261 14.48 -15.24 18.33
C ARG A 261 13.61 -15.65 19.53
N PRO A 262 12.92 -16.79 19.44
CA PRO A 262 12.10 -17.28 20.55
C PRO A 262 12.94 -17.47 21.81
#